data_AF-K7AJK5-F1
#
_entry.id   AF-K7AJK5-F1
#
_cell.length_a   1.000
_cell.length_b   1.000
_cell.length_c   1.000
_cell.angle_alpha   90.00
_cell.angle_beta   90.00
_cell.angle_gamma   90.00
#
_symmetry.space_group_name_H-M   'P 1'
#
loop_
_entity.id
_entity.type
_entity.pdbx_description
1 polymer ?
#
loop_
_entity_poly.entity_id
_entity_poly.type
_entity_poly.pdbx_seq_one_letter_code
_entity_poly.pdbx_strand_id
1 'polypeptide(L)'
;LKPNMVTPGSDAKKVAPEVIAEYTVRTLQRTVPPAVPAIVFLSGGQSEEEATVNLNAMNKLQTKKPWFLSFSFGRALQQSTLKAWSGKEENVEKAQKA
;
A
#
# COMPACT_ATOMS: atom_id res chain seq x y z
N LEU A 1 0.35 -13.68 -1.63
CA LEU A 1 -1.04 -13.30 -1.28
C LEU A 1 -1.25 -11.82 -1.61
N LYS A 2 -2.39 -11.42 -2.19
CA LYS A 2 -2.72 -10.01 -2.48
C LYS A 2 -3.97 -9.55 -1.71
N PRO A 3 -3.85 -9.16 -0.43
CA PRO A 3 -4.98 -8.70 0.37
C PRO A 3 -5.10 -7.17 0.36
N ASN A 4 -6.22 -6.67 0.88
CA ASN A 4 -6.34 -5.28 1.33
C ASN A 4 -5.57 -5.06 2.65
N MET A 5 -5.17 -3.81 2.90
CA MET A 5 -4.81 -3.38 4.25
C MET A 5 -6.07 -3.32 5.12
N VAL A 6 -5.93 -3.47 6.43
CA VAL A 6 -7.04 -3.32 7.38
C VAL A 6 -7.20 -1.83 7.69
N THR A 7 -8.16 -1.19 7.04
CA THR A 7 -8.46 0.24 7.16
C THR A 7 -9.88 0.48 7.65
N PRO A 8 -10.19 1.65 8.22
CA PRO A 8 -11.57 2.11 8.36
C PRO A 8 -12.30 2.11 6.99
N GLY A 9 -13.63 2.07 7.04
CA GLY A 9 -14.47 2.25 5.84
C GLY A 9 -14.31 3.65 5.24
N SER A 10 -14.72 3.83 3.98
CA SER A 10 -14.57 5.09 3.23
C SER A 10 -15.22 6.30 3.90
N ASP A 11 -16.32 6.07 4.62
CA ASP A 11 -17.10 7.13 5.28
C ASP A 11 -16.65 7.36 6.75
N ALA A 12 -15.70 6.57 7.22
CA ALA A 12 -15.13 6.70 8.56
C ALA A 12 -13.92 7.64 8.57
N LYS A 13 -13.58 8.15 9.76
CA LYS A 13 -12.39 8.97 9.93
C LYS A 13 -11.13 8.15 9.61
N LYS A 14 -10.20 8.76 8.87
CA LYS A 14 -8.87 8.21 8.66
C LYS A 14 -8.13 8.09 9.99
N VAL A 15 -7.20 7.14 10.04
CA VAL A 15 -6.37 6.85 11.21
C VAL A 15 -4.89 6.91 10.84
N ALA A 16 -4.02 6.98 11.85
CA ALA A 16 -2.58 6.99 11.64
C ALA A 16 -2.07 5.68 11.01
N PRO A 17 -0.97 5.71 10.23
CA PRO A 17 -0.39 4.52 9.61
C PRO A 17 -0.03 3.40 10.57
N GLU A 18 0.35 3.75 11.81
CA GLU A 18 0.71 2.80 12.86
C GLU A 18 -0.51 1.95 13.28
N VAL A 19 -1.70 2.54 13.29
CA VAL A 19 -2.95 1.82 13.57
C VAL A 19 -3.24 0.83 12.45
N ILE A 20 -3.12 1.26 11.19
CA ILE A 20 -3.27 0.38 10.02
C ILE A 20 -2.28 -0.77 10.09
N ALA A 21 -1.03 -0.48 10.43
CA ALA A 21 0.03 -1.46 10.52
C ALA A 21 -0.24 -2.52 11.59
N GLU A 22 -0.65 -2.10 12.79
CA GLU A 22 -0.96 -3.00 13.90
C GLU A 22 -2.10 -3.96 13.53
N TYR A 23 -3.23 -3.44 13.06
CA TYR A 23 -4.39 -4.27 12.73
C TYR A 23 -4.14 -5.15 11.51
N THR A 24 -3.41 -4.66 10.51
CA THR A 24 -3.09 -5.45 9.32
C THR A 24 -2.15 -6.60 9.65
N VAL A 25 -1.01 -6.33 10.31
CA VAL A 25 -0.03 -7.36 10.62
C VAL A 25 -0.59 -8.39 11.61
N ARG A 26 -1.36 -7.96 12.62
CA ARG A 26 -2.06 -8.87 13.55
C ARG A 26 -3.00 -9.82 12.82
N THR A 27 -3.76 -9.31 11.85
CA THR A 27 -4.70 -10.13 11.08
C THR A 27 -3.95 -11.18 10.26
N LEU A 28 -2.87 -10.78 9.59
CA LEU A 28 -2.03 -11.70 8.82
C LEU A 28 -1.39 -12.78 9.71
N GLN A 29 -0.85 -12.39 10.87
CA GLN A 29 -0.31 -13.33 11.87
C GLN A 29 -1.31 -14.40 12.32
N ARG A 30 -2.60 -14.09 12.33
CA ARG A 30 -3.66 -15.01 12.75
C ARG A 30 -4.18 -15.92 11.65
N THR A 31 -3.86 -15.65 10.38
CA THR A 31 -4.59 -16.24 9.24
C THR A 31 -3.70 -16.75 8.12
N VAL A 32 -2.50 -16.18 7.94
CA VAL A 32 -1.59 -16.57 6.88
C VAL A 32 -0.55 -17.54 7.45
N PRO A 33 -0.30 -18.69 6.80
CA PRO A 33 0.79 -19.58 7.19
C PRO A 33 2.17 -19.01 6.81
N PRO A 34 3.25 -19.25 7.60
CA PRO A 34 4.62 -18.82 7.26
C PRO A 34 5.17 -19.35 5.93
N ALA A 35 4.58 -20.42 5.37
CA ALA A 35 4.99 -20.98 4.09
C ALA A 35 4.67 -20.09 2.88
N VAL A 36 3.76 -19.11 3.03
CA VAL A 36 3.59 -18.07 2.01
C VAL A 36 4.88 -17.23 1.98
N PRO A 37 5.46 -16.90 0.82
CA PRO A 37 6.72 -16.14 0.80
C PRO A 37 6.48 -14.63 0.94
N ALA A 38 5.40 -14.11 0.34
CA ALA A 38 5.16 -12.68 0.25
C ALA A 38 3.67 -12.29 0.28
N ILE A 39 3.43 -11.13 0.86
CA ILE A 39 2.15 -10.43 0.90
C ILE A 39 2.35 -9.10 0.16
N VAL A 40 1.65 -8.96 -0.96
CA VAL A 40 1.74 -7.79 -1.84
C VAL A 40 0.42 -7.03 -1.79
N PHE A 41 0.39 -5.91 -1.10
CA PHE A 41 -0.87 -5.20 -0.83
C PHE A 41 -1.40 -4.47 -2.06
N LEU A 42 -2.73 -4.51 -2.24
CA LEU A 42 -3.42 -3.57 -3.14
C LEU A 42 -3.58 -2.21 -2.45
N SER A 43 -3.53 -1.12 -3.22
CA SER A 43 -3.72 0.25 -2.68
C SER A 43 -5.19 0.57 -2.38
N GLY A 44 -6.13 -0.08 -3.09
CA GLY A 44 -7.55 0.21 -2.96
C GLY A 44 -7.87 1.65 -3.34
N GLY A 45 -8.63 2.34 -2.51
CA GLY A 45 -8.99 3.76 -2.67
C GLY A 45 -8.02 4.76 -2.03
N GLN A 46 -6.89 4.30 -1.48
CA GLN A 46 -5.90 5.18 -0.84
C GLN A 46 -5.19 6.06 -1.87
N SER A 47 -4.71 7.23 -1.45
CA SER A 47 -3.78 8.04 -2.25
C SER A 47 -2.41 7.36 -2.37
N GLU A 48 -1.57 7.85 -3.28
CA GLU A 48 -0.19 7.35 -3.48
C GLU A 48 0.64 7.42 -2.19
N GLU A 49 0.61 8.59 -1.54
CA GLU A 49 1.30 8.80 -0.27
C GLU A 49 0.73 7.93 0.84
N GLU A 50 -0.60 7.86 0.97
CA GLU A 50 -1.28 7.10 2.04
C GLU A 50 -0.95 5.60 1.96
N ALA A 51 -1.01 5.01 0.77
CA ALA A 51 -0.64 3.61 0.57
C ALA A 51 0.84 3.35 0.92
N THR A 52 1.71 4.31 0.60
CA THR A 52 3.16 4.22 0.85
C THR A 52 3.48 4.32 2.34
N VAL A 53 2.91 5.30 3.06
CA VAL A 53 3.16 5.47 4.50
C VAL A 53 2.58 4.31 5.32
N ASN A 54 1.43 3.76 4.92
CA ASN A 54 0.87 2.57 5.57
C ASN A 54 1.74 1.33 5.38
N LEU A 55 2.25 1.09 4.17
CA LEU A 55 3.19 0.00 3.91
C LEU A 55 4.52 0.18 4.67
N ASN A 56 5.01 1.41 4.76
CA ASN A 56 6.21 1.75 5.51
C ASN A 56 6.03 1.45 7.00
N ALA A 57 4.91 1.87 7.60
CA ALA A 57 4.59 1.59 9.00
C ALA A 57 4.53 0.08 9.30
N MET A 58 3.92 -0.71 8.41
CA MET A 58 3.90 -2.18 8.52
C MET A 58 5.31 -2.79 8.53
N ASN A 59 6.21 -2.29 7.67
CA ASN A 59 7.58 -2.77 7.62
C ASN A 59 8.39 -2.35 8.87
N LYS A 60 8.19 -1.14 9.38
CA LYS A 60 8.84 -0.62 10.60
C LYS A 60 8.36 -1.26 11.91
N LEU A 61 7.13 -1.78 11.95
CA LEU A 61 6.53 -2.40 13.14
C LEU A 61 7.38 -3.59 13.65
N GLN A 62 7.91 -3.50 14.87
CA GLN A 62 8.76 -4.55 15.44
C GLN A 62 7.91 -5.73 15.96
N THR A 63 7.73 -6.75 15.12
CA THR A 63 6.97 -7.98 15.45
C THR A 63 7.30 -9.12 14.48
N LYS A 64 6.79 -10.33 14.75
CA LYS A 64 6.98 -11.51 13.89
C LYS A 64 6.26 -11.33 12.55
N LYS A 65 7.03 -11.25 11.46
CA LYS A 65 6.50 -11.15 10.09
C LYS A 65 7.28 -12.16 9.24
N PRO A 66 6.87 -13.43 9.19
CA PRO A 66 7.59 -14.45 8.41
C PRO A 66 7.38 -14.32 6.89
N TRP A 67 6.71 -13.24 6.44
CA TRP A 67 6.45 -12.91 5.04
C TRP A 67 7.17 -11.62 4.66
N PHE A 68 7.59 -11.53 3.41
CA PHE A 68 7.90 -10.22 2.82
C PHE A 68 6.62 -9.40 2.66
N LEU A 69 6.64 -8.16 3.16
CA LEU A 69 5.55 -7.20 2.98
C LEU A 69 5.93 -6.20 1.90
N SER A 70 5.23 -6.23 0.77
CA SER A 70 5.50 -5.36 -0.39
C SER A 70 4.20 -4.86 -1.01
N PHE A 71 4.29 -4.16 -2.14
CA PHE A 71 3.16 -3.55 -2.83
C PHE A 71 2.82 -4.29 -4.14
N SER A 72 1.54 -4.26 -4.49
CA SER A 72 1.02 -4.55 -5.84
C SER A 72 -0.04 -3.48 -6.14
N PHE A 73 0.45 -2.24 -6.26
CA PHE A 73 -0.34 -1.03 -6.46
C PHE A 73 -0.64 -0.79 -7.94
N GLY A 74 -1.83 -0.26 -8.21
CA GLY A 74 -2.20 0.25 -9.53
C GLY A 74 -2.26 1.77 -9.47
N ARG A 75 -3.43 2.29 -9.08
CA ARG A 75 -3.67 3.74 -8.93
C ARG A 75 -2.61 4.44 -8.08
N ALA A 76 -2.16 3.83 -6.98
CA ALA A 76 -1.18 4.44 -6.10
C ALA A 76 0.26 4.56 -6.70
N LEU A 77 0.51 4.02 -7.90
CA LEU A 77 1.79 4.16 -8.62
C LEU A 77 1.67 4.97 -9.92
N GLN A 78 0.46 5.27 -10.37
CA GLN A 78 0.22 5.78 -11.72
C GLN A 78 -0.58 7.08 -11.73
N GLN A 79 -1.14 7.52 -10.60
CA GLN A 79 -2.04 8.68 -10.58
C GLN A 79 -1.27 9.98 -10.85
N SER A 80 -0.08 10.17 -10.26
CA SER A 80 0.83 11.28 -10.53
C SER A 80 1.31 11.23 -11.98
N THR A 81 1.79 10.08 -12.43
CA THR A 81 2.31 9.82 -13.78
C THR A 81 1.26 10.15 -14.85
N LEU A 82 0.04 9.63 -14.71
CA LEU A 82 -1.06 9.89 -15.65
C LEU A 82 -1.43 11.37 -15.70
N LYS A 83 -1.47 12.04 -14.53
CA LYS A 83 -1.76 13.47 -14.44
C LYS A 83 -0.65 14.31 -15.09
N ALA A 84 0.61 13.94 -14.88
CA ALA A 84 1.76 14.61 -15.47
C ALA A 84 1.80 14.43 -16.99
N TRP A 85 1.50 13.23 -17.49
CA TRP A 85 1.46 12.93 -18.92
C TRP A 85 0.34 13.69 -19.63
N SER A 86 -0.88 13.66 -19.09
CA SER A 86 -2.06 14.30 -19.70
C SER A 86 -2.33 13.88 -21.16
N GLY A 87 -1.83 12.72 -21.60
CA GLY A 87 -1.99 12.22 -22.98
C GLY A 87 -1.14 12.94 -24.02
N LYS A 88 -0.12 13.70 -23.60
CA LYS A 88 0.69 14.56 -24.47
C LYS A 88 2.12 14.03 -24.59
N GLU A 89 2.63 13.89 -25.82
CA GLU A 89 3.98 13.36 -26.07
C GLU A 89 5.07 14.24 -25.47
N GLU A 90 4.89 15.56 -25.47
CA GLU A 90 5.84 16.50 -24.88
C GLU A 90 6.00 16.35 -23.36
N ASN A 91 5.08 15.65 -22.69
CA ASN A 91 5.11 15.42 -21.24
C ASN A 91 5.72 14.07 -20.83
N VAL A 92 6.18 13.23 -21.77
CA VAL A 92 6.66 11.87 -21.44
C VAL A 92 7.77 11.88 -20.39
N GLU A 93 8.79 12.73 -20.52
CA GLU A 93 9.87 12.81 -19.53
C GLU A 93 9.39 13.30 -18.17
N LYS A 94 8.44 14.26 -18.16
CA LYS A 94 7.85 14.78 -16.93
C LYS A 94 7.05 13.69 -16.22
N ALA A 95 6.31 12.87 -16.97
CA ALA A 95 5.56 11.75 -16.44
C ALA A 95 6.48 10.65 -15.89
N GLN A 96 7.57 10.31 -16.57
CA GLN A 96 8.54 9.31 -16.10
C GLN A 96 9.22 9.70 -14.77
N LYS A 97 9.36 11.00 -14.50
CA LYS A 97 9.92 11.52 -13.24
C LYS A 97 8.90 11.61 -12.09
N ALA A 98 7.60 11.43 -12.38
CA ALA A 98 6.49 11.64 -11.46
C ALA A 98 5.90 10.33 -10.93
#